data_AF-A0A2X2YI07-F1
#
_entry.id   AF-A0A2X2YI07-F1
#
_cell.length_a   1.000
_cell.length_b   1.000
_cell.length_c   1.000
_cell.angle_alpha   90.00
_cell.angle_beta   90.00
_cell.angle_gamma   90.00
#
_symmetry.space_group_name_H-M   'P 1'
#
loop_
_entity.id
_entity.type
_entity.pdbx_description
1 polymer ?
#
loop_
_entity_poly.entity_id
_entity_poly.type
_entity_poly.pdbx_seq_one_letter_code
_entity_poly.pdbx_strand_id
1 'polypeptide(L)'
;MLKAPAKASIEQGLEAALELALSQWQYHEELWVRGNDAAKADVLAAMGLVRHALMLFGGIVPRKASAHLRDLLTQSEATLVSEVSAITAIYSTQTAMAKLALTEWLVTKAWQPFLDAKAQAKMADSFKRFADIHLSRHAAELKATFGQPLGDRYRDQLPRLTRDIDSILLLAGYYDANAVQAWLENWQGLRHAIVTGQRIEVEHFRNEAIFQEPFWLHSGKR
;
A
#
# COMPACT_ATOMS: atom_id res chain seq x y z
N MET A 1 8.25 -3.76 5.50
CA MET A 1 7.06 -4.33 6.16
C MET A 1 6.79 -3.57 7.44
N LEU A 2 5.53 -3.24 7.72
CA LEU A 2 5.15 -2.54 8.94
C LEU A 2 5.40 -3.43 10.17
N LYS A 3 6.07 -2.94 11.21
CA LYS A 3 6.17 -3.63 12.51
C LYS A 3 5.41 -2.83 13.56
N ALA A 4 4.19 -3.26 13.87
CA ALA A 4 3.37 -2.64 14.90
C ALA A 4 3.58 -3.33 16.27
N PRO A 5 3.45 -2.60 17.39
CA PRO A 5 3.47 -3.20 18.72
C PRO A 5 2.45 -4.33 18.88
N ALA A 6 2.75 -5.32 19.74
CA ALA A 6 1.92 -6.52 19.94
C ALA A 6 0.46 -6.23 20.36
N LYS A 7 0.23 -5.12 21.07
CA LYS A 7 -1.10 -4.67 21.52
C LYS A 7 -1.54 -3.37 20.84
N ALA A 8 -1.07 -3.11 19.63
CA ALA A 8 -1.43 -1.91 18.90
C ALA A 8 -2.94 -1.86 18.61
N SER A 9 -3.52 -0.67 18.77
CA SER A 9 -4.88 -0.38 18.29
C SER A 9 -4.89 -0.23 16.77
N ILE A 10 -6.07 -0.34 16.14
CA ILE A 10 -6.22 -0.07 14.70
C ILE A 10 -5.73 1.35 14.36
N GLU A 11 -5.99 2.33 15.23
CA GLU A 11 -5.50 3.70 15.04
C GLU A 11 -3.96 3.78 15.02
N GLN A 12 -3.29 3.09 15.94
CA GLN A 12 -1.82 3.01 15.92
C GLN A 12 -1.30 2.28 14.67
N GLY A 13 -2.05 1.31 14.15
CA GLY A 13 -1.77 0.67 12.85
C GLY A 13 -1.88 1.64 11.67
N LEU A 14 -2.89 2.51 11.66
CA LEU A 14 -3.06 3.57 10.66
C LEU A 14 -1.91 4.58 10.70
N GLU A 15 -1.56 5.06 11.90
CA GLU A 15 -0.44 5.98 12.11
C GLU A 15 0.86 5.38 11.56
N ALA A 16 1.20 4.16 12.00
CA ALA A 16 2.43 3.51 11.60
C ALA A 16 2.46 3.20 10.08
N ALA A 17 1.32 2.87 9.46
CA ALA A 17 1.24 2.65 8.01
C ALA A 17 1.54 3.93 7.21
N LEU A 18 1.01 5.07 7.64
CA LEU A 18 1.23 6.36 6.98
C LEU A 18 2.62 6.93 7.28
N GLU A 19 3.15 6.72 8.48
CA GLU A 19 4.55 7.03 8.82
C GLU A 19 5.51 6.25 7.92
N LEU A 20 5.26 4.95 7.72
CA LEU A 20 6.06 4.13 6.79
C LEU A 20 5.98 4.68 5.37
N ALA A 21 4.78 4.98 4.87
CA ALA A 21 4.61 5.50 3.51
C ALA A 21 5.30 6.86 3.30
N LEU A 22 5.18 7.78 4.26
CA LEU A 22 5.86 9.07 4.25
C LEU A 22 7.38 8.90 4.31
N SER A 23 7.88 7.99 5.15
CA SER A 23 9.31 7.70 5.25
C SER A 23 9.88 7.13 3.94
N GLN A 24 9.17 6.19 3.29
CA GLN A 24 9.56 5.68 1.98
C GLN A 24 9.58 6.79 0.94
N TRP A 25 8.54 7.64 0.90
CA TRP A 25 8.50 8.77 -0.01
C TRP A 25 9.73 9.67 0.19
N GLN A 26 9.98 10.14 1.42
CA GLN A 26 11.11 11.02 1.71
C GLN A 26 12.47 10.40 1.35
N TYR A 27 12.66 9.12 1.65
CA TYR A 27 13.90 8.40 1.34
C TYR A 27 14.16 8.32 -0.16
N HIS A 28 13.18 7.88 -0.94
CA HIS A 28 13.34 7.72 -2.39
C HIS A 28 13.38 9.06 -3.12
N GLU A 29 12.71 10.09 -2.59
CA GLU A 29 12.82 11.46 -3.11
C GLU A 29 14.25 12.01 -2.95
N GLU A 30 14.87 11.78 -1.80
CA GLU A 30 16.26 12.18 -1.54
C GLU A 30 17.25 11.44 -2.47
N LEU A 31 17.03 10.16 -2.74
CA LEU A 31 17.82 9.40 -3.71
C LEU A 31 17.64 9.95 -5.13
N TRP A 32 16.41 10.27 -5.52
CA TRP A 32 16.10 10.74 -6.85
C TRP A 32 16.71 12.11 -7.14
N VAL A 33 16.59 13.07 -6.21
CA VAL A 33 17.21 14.40 -6.37
C VAL A 33 18.74 14.35 -6.41
N ARG A 34 19.34 13.31 -5.82
CA ARG A 34 20.78 13.05 -5.85
C ARG A 34 21.25 12.29 -7.10
N GLY A 35 20.37 12.05 -8.07
CA GLY A 35 20.72 11.48 -9.37
C GLY A 35 20.46 9.97 -9.51
N ASN A 36 19.76 9.33 -8.56
CA ASN A 36 19.27 7.97 -8.77
C ASN A 36 17.92 7.98 -9.49
N ASP A 37 17.94 7.95 -10.83
CA ASP A 37 16.72 8.00 -11.65
C ASP A 37 15.75 6.83 -11.40
N ALA A 38 16.25 5.66 -10.97
CA ALA A 38 15.41 4.51 -10.65
C ALA A 38 14.47 4.79 -9.47
N ALA A 39 14.88 5.69 -8.55
CA ALA A 39 14.10 6.02 -7.37
C ALA A 39 12.79 6.79 -7.70
N LYS A 40 12.63 7.35 -8.91
CA LYS A 40 11.37 7.95 -9.36
C LYS A 40 10.19 6.97 -9.24
N ALA A 41 10.41 5.70 -9.63
CA ALA A 41 9.39 4.67 -9.54
C ALA A 41 9.00 4.39 -8.07
N ASP A 42 9.97 4.41 -7.17
CA ASP A 42 9.75 4.18 -5.75
C ASP A 42 9.07 5.36 -5.05
N VAL A 43 9.31 6.60 -5.47
CA VAL A 43 8.55 7.78 -5.01
C VAL A 43 7.06 7.61 -5.35
N LEU A 44 6.76 7.25 -6.61
CA LEU A 44 5.39 6.99 -7.04
C LEU A 44 4.76 5.81 -6.30
N ALA A 45 5.55 4.76 -6.03
CA ALA A 45 5.09 3.61 -5.24
C ALA A 45 4.76 4.02 -3.79
N ALA A 46 5.56 4.87 -3.16
CA ALA A 46 5.30 5.37 -1.81
C ALA A 46 4.04 6.26 -1.76
N MET A 47 3.81 7.12 -2.76
CA MET A 47 2.55 7.86 -2.89
C MET A 47 1.35 6.93 -3.09
N GLY A 48 1.53 5.86 -3.89
CA GLY A 48 0.56 4.78 -4.02
C GLY A 48 0.25 4.11 -2.69
N LEU A 49 1.28 3.82 -1.88
CA LEU A 49 1.12 3.22 -0.55
C LEU A 49 0.28 4.09 0.39
N VAL A 50 0.41 5.42 0.34
CA VAL A 50 -0.46 6.35 1.08
C VAL A 50 -1.92 6.14 0.67
N ARG A 51 -2.21 6.04 -0.64
CA ARG A 51 -3.58 5.81 -1.13
C ARG A 51 -4.10 4.44 -0.71
N HIS A 52 -3.27 3.40 -0.77
CA HIS A 52 -3.65 2.05 -0.37
C HIS A 52 -3.92 1.96 1.14
N ALA A 53 -3.14 2.65 1.97
CA ALA A 53 -3.43 2.80 3.40
C ALA A 53 -4.78 3.49 3.63
N LEU A 54 -5.04 4.63 2.98
CA LEU A 54 -6.34 5.33 3.08
C LEU A 54 -7.53 4.43 2.65
N MET A 55 -7.35 3.56 1.65
CA MET A 55 -8.36 2.59 1.24
C MET A 55 -8.54 1.48 2.28
N LEU A 56 -7.44 0.92 2.80
CA LEU A 56 -7.44 -0.16 3.79
C LEU A 56 -8.23 0.23 5.05
N PHE A 57 -8.02 1.45 5.54
CA PHE A 57 -8.72 1.99 6.72
C PHE A 57 -10.05 2.68 6.39
N GLY A 58 -10.44 2.74 5.11
CA GLY A 58 -11.64 3.44 4.62
C GLY A 58 -12.98 2.88 5.12
N GLY A 59 -12.99 1.64 5.66
CA GLY A 59 -14.15 1.08 6.36
C GLY A 59 -14.40 1.66 7.75
N ILE A 60 -13.47 2.48 8.26
CA ILE A 60 -13.54 3.16 9.55
C ILE A 60 -13.38 4.67 9.36
N VAL A 61 -12.37 5.11 8.60
CA VAL A 61 -12.14 6.51 8.26
C VAL A 61 -12.96 6.90 7.02
N PRO A 62 -13.92 7.83 7.11
CA PRO A 62 -14.72 8.21 5.96
C PRO A 62 -13.90 8.83 4.82
N ARG A 63 -14.22 8.51 3.57
CA ARG A 63 -13.53 9.03 2.37
C ARG A 63 -13.42 10.56 2.30
N LYS A 64 -14.37 11.28 2.91
CA LYS A 64 -14.36 12.75 2.99
C LYS A 64 -13.23 13.31 3.86
N ALA A 65 -12.73 12.55 4.84
CA ALA A 65 -11.65 12.96 5.73
C ALA A 65 -10.31 13.18 5.00
N SER A 66 -10.13 12.55 3.83
CA SER A 66 -8.90 12.64 3.02
C SER A 66 -9.14 13.25 1.64
N ALA A 67 -10.25 13.97 1.42
CA ALA A 67 -10.61 14.49 0.10
C ALA A 67 -9.55 15.45 -0.47
N HIS A 68 -9.16 16.46 0.30
CA HIS A 68 -8.16 17.44 -0.10
C HIS A 68 -6.77 16.79 -0.27
N LEU A 69 -6.34 15.95 0.69
CA LEU A 69 -5.08 15.20 0.59
C LEU A 69 -5.00 14.37 -0.70
N ARG A 70 -6.06 13.62 -1.03
CA ARG A 70 -6.08 12.78 -2.24
C ARG A 70 -6.00 13.58 -3.53
N ASP A 71 -6.57 14.78 -3.55
CA ASP A 71 -6.51 15.70 -4.68
C ASP A 71 -5.08 16.23 -4.89
N LEU A 72 -4.43 16.68 -3.82
CA LEU A 72 -3.03 17.11 -3.87
C LEU A 72 -2.07 15.97 -4.30
N LEU A 73 -2.29 14.75 -3.80
CA LEU A 73 -1.54 13.58 -4.27
C LEU A 73 -1.70 13.37 -5.79
N THR A 74 -2.91 13.60 -6.34
CA THR A 74 -3.16 13.42 -7.78
C THR A 74 -2.44 14.49 -8.60
N GLN A 75 -2.45 15.73 -8.13
CA GLN A 75 -1.71 16.81 -8.77
C GLN A 75 -0.20 16.55 -8.74
N SER A 76 0.34 16.12 -7.59
CA SER A 76 1.77 15.80 -7.45
C SER A 76 2.17 14.61 -8.32
N GLU A 77 1.41 13.51 -8.34
CA GLU A 77 1.68 12.36 -9.22
C GLU A 77 1.73 12.77 -10.70
N ALA A 78 0.79 13.61 -11.14
CA ALA A 78 0.77 14.11 -12.51
C ALA A 78 2.03 14.91 -12.84
N THR A 79 2.45 15.83 -11.94
CA THR A 79 3.71 16.57 -12.06
C THR A 79 4.91 15.63 -12.12
N LEU A 80 5.01 14.66 -11.21
CA LEU A 80 6.14 13.73 -11.18
C LEU A 80 6.23 12.91 -12.48
N VAL A 81 5.10 12.50 -13.05
CA VAL A 81 5.08 11.73 -14.31
C VAL A 81 5.47 12.60 -15.51
N SER A 82 5.00 13.85 -15.58
CA SER A 82 5.25 14.74 -16.73
C SER A 82 6.65 15.37 -16.75
N GLU A 83 7.24 15.61 -15.57
CA GLU A 83 8.50 16.33 -15.47
C GLU A 83 9.72 15.47 -15.86
N VAL A 84 10.63 16.09 -16.62
CA VAL A 84 11.86 15.46 -17.12
C VAL A 84 13.00 15.57 -16.10
N SER A 85 12.96 16.58 -15.22
CA SER A 85 13.99 16.84 -14.20
C SER A 85 13.48 16.52 -12.80
N ALA A 86 14.26 15.73 -12.05
CA ALA A 86 13.98 15.41 -10.64
C ALA A 86 13.85 16.69 -9.78
N ILE A 87 14.77 17.64 -9.96
CA ILE A 87 14.79 18.91 -9.22
C ILE A 87 13.49 19.68 -9.45
N THR A 88 13.07 19.82 -10.72
CA THR A 88 11.85 20.58 -11.06
C THR A 88 10.61 19.90 -10.49
N ALA A 89 10.53 18.57 -10.59
CA ALA A 89 9.40 17.79 -10.11
C ALA A 89 9.25 17.83 -8.57
N ILE A 90 10.37 17.66 -7.85
CA ILE A 90 10.41 17.56 -6.39
C ILE A 90 10.19 18.92 -5.72
N TYR A 91 10.80 19.98 -6.24
CA TYR A 91 10.64 21.34 -5.70
C TYR A 91 9.40 22.07 -6.23
N SER A 92 8.54 21.39 -6.98
CA SER A 92 7.26 21.95 -7.42
C SER A 92 6.32 22.23 -6.24
N THR A 93 5.47 23.24 -6.39
CA THR A 93 4.41 23.55 -5.40
C THR A 93 3.48 22.36 -5.18
N GLN A 94 3.17 21.58 -6.23
CA GLN A 94 2.30 20.41 -6.15
C GLN A 94 2.87 19.35 -5.21
N THR A 95 4.16 19.00 -5.38
CA THR A 95 4.83 18.02 -4.52
C THR A 95 4.98 18.55 -3.09
N ALA A 96 5.37 19.81 -2.92
CA ALA A 96 5.49 20.44 -1.61
C ALA A 96 4.15 20.45 -0.84
N MET A 97 3.06 20.86 -1.49
CA MET A 97 1.73 20.89 -0.89
C MET A 97 1.22 19.50 -0.54
N ALA A 98 1.39 18.51 -1.43
CA ALA A 98 0.94 17.14 -1.17
C ALA A 98 1.66 16.53 0.04
N LYS A 99 2.98 16.73 0.15
CA LYS A 99 3.77 16.23 1.27
C LYS A 99 3.45 16.95 2.57
N LEU A 100 3.30 18.29 2.55
CA LEU A 100 2.88 19.06 3.72
C LEU A 100 1.49 18.62 4.19
N ALA A 101 0.53 18.46 3.29
CA ALA A 101 -0.82 18.01 3.63
C ALA A 101 -0.82 16.61 4.24
N LEU A 102 0.02 15.69 3.75
CA LEU A 102 0.17 14.36 4.36
C LEU A 102 0.75 14.44 5.77
N THR A 103 1.82 15.24 5.96
CA THR A 103 2.45 15.44 7.27
C THR A 103 1.48 16.07 8.26
N GLU A 104 0.76 17.11 7.86
CA GLU A 104 -0.25 17.76 8.70
C GLU A 104 -1.38 16.78 9.06
N TRP A 105 -1.92 16.06 8.08
CA TRP A 105 -3.01 15.11 8.28
C TRP A 105 -2.63 14.01 9.29
N LEU A 106 -1.39 13.53 9.21
CA LEU A 106 -0.83 12.53 10.13
C LEU A 106 -0.60 13.10 11.54
N VAL A 107 0.15 14.20 11.66
CA VAL A 107 0.55 14.78 12.95
C VAL A 107 -0.65 15.29 13.75
N THR A 108 -1.64 15.88 13.06
CA THR A 108 -2.86 16.41 13.70
C THR A 108 -3.94 15.35 13.91
N LYS A 109 -3.71 14.11 13.46
CA LYS A 109 -4.69 13.02 13.47
C LYS A 109 -6.02 13.47 12.84
N ALA A 110 -5.95 14.10 11.67
CA ALA A 110 -7.07 14.81 11.05
C ALA A 110 -8.29 13.93 10.71
N TRP A 111 -8.18 12.59 10.82
CA TRP A 111 -9.31 11.67 10.73
C TRP A 111 -10.22 11.70 11.96
N GLN A 112 -9.72 12.03 13.16
CA GLN A 112 -10.46 11.87 14.41
C GLN A 112 -11.81 12.63 14.45
N PRO A 113 -11.90 13.90 14.00
CA PRO A 113 -13.18 14.62 13.99
C PRO A 113 -14.24 14.00 13.08
N PHE A 114 -13.86 13.12 12.16
CA PHE A 114 -14.77 12.45 11.23
C PHE A 114 -15.31 11.12 11.76
N LEU A 115 -14.83 10.64 12.91
CA LEU A 115 -15.22 9.35 13.47
C LEU A 115 -16.46 9.50 14.37
N ASP A 116 -17.53 8.77 14.05
CA ASP A 116 -18.64 8.56 14.97
C ASP A 116 -18.24 7.63 16.13
N ALA A 117 -19.10 7.48 17.14
CA ALA A 117 -18.81 6.64 18.31
C ALA A 117 -18.49 5.17 17.94
N LYS A 118 -19.10 4.65 16.88
CA LYS A 118 -18.86 3.28 16.40
C LYS A 118 -17.48 3.16 15.74
N ALA A 119 -17.10 4.14 14.94
CA ALA A 119 -15.79 4.20 14.30
C ALA A 119 -14.67 4.42 15.31
N GLN A 120 -14.89 5.26 16.34
CA GLN A 120 -13.96 5.44 17.46
C GLN A 120 -13.75 4.13 18.23
N ALA A 121 -14.83 3.42 18.58
CA ALA A 121 -14.73 2.13 19.26
C ALA A 121 -13.98 1.09 18.42
N LYS A 122 -14.19 1.07 17.09
CA LYS A 122 -13.41 0.23 16.17
C LYS A 122 -11.94 0.61 16.14
N MET A 123 -11.61 1.91 16.07
CA MET A 123 -10.22 2.39 16.06
C MET A 123 -9.43 1.94 17.28
N ALA A 124 -10.10 1.80 18.43
CA ALA A 124 -9.51 1.31 19.67
C ALA A 124 -9.37 -0.23 19.75
N ASP A 125 -9.93 -0.99 18.80
CA ASP A 125 -9.84 -2.46 18.79
C ASP A 125 -8.44 -2.94 18.33
N SER A 126 -8.20 -4.25 18.42
CA SER A 126 -6.92 -4.89 18.11
C SER A 126 -6.55 -4.79 16.63
N PHE A 127 -5.40 -4.17 16.34
CA PHE A 127 -4.84 -4.14 14.99
C PHE A 127 -4.50 -5.54 14.46
N LYS A 128 -4.02 -6.45 15.33
CA LYS A 128 -3.76 -7.85 14.93
C LYS A 128 -5.01 -8.54 14.40
N ARG A 129 -6.15 -8.42 15.10
CA ARG A 129 -7.42 -9.02 14.64
C ARG A 129 -7.90 -8.38 13.34
N PHE A 130 -7.76 -7.06 13.22
CA PHE A 130 -8.03 -6.34 11.97
C PHE A 130 -7.17 -6.87 10.82
N ALA A 131 -5.88 -7.09 11.06
CA ALA A 131 -4.94 -7.59 10.07
C ALA A 131 -5.31 -8.99 9.56
N ASP A 132 -5.60 -9.96 10.43
CA ASP A 132 -5.99 -11.32 10.02
C ASP A 132 -7.23 -11.31 9.10
N ILE A 133 -8.21 -10.48 9.42
CA ILE A 133 -9.44 -10.32 8.64
C ILE A 133 -9.13 -9.73 7.27
N HIS A 134 -8.33 -8.66 7.22
CA HIS A 134 -8.03 -7.97 5.97
C HIS A 134 -7.02 -8.74 5.09
N LEU A 135 -6.07 -9.49 5.66
CA LEU A 135 -5.20 -10.43 4.94
C LEU A 135 -6.05 -11.45 4.17
N SER A 136 -7.04 -12.03 4.83
CA SER A 136 -7.96 -12.97 4.19
C SER A 136 -8.78 -12.34 3.06
N ARG A 137 -9.21 -11.07 3.22
CA ARG A 137 -9.94 -10.34 2.17
C ARG A 137 -9.07 -10.08 0.94
N HIS A 138 -7.87 -9.52 1.12
CA HIS A 138 -6.97 -9.25 0.00
C HIS A 138 -6.50 -10.54 -0.68
N ALA A 139 -6.24 -11.61 0.07
CA ALA A 139 -5.93 -12.91 -0.52
C ALA A 139 -7.09 -13.48 -1.36
N ALA A 140 -8.33 -13.28 -0.93
CA ALA A 140 -9.50 -13.69 -1.71
C ALA A 140 -9.66 -12.86 -3.00
N GLU A 141 -9.40 -11.56 -2.94
CA GLU A 141 -9.41 -10.68 -4.13
C GLU A 141 -8.32 -11.06 -5.14
N LEU A 142 -7.11 -11.35 -4.65
CA LEU A 142 -6.00 -11.85 -5.45
C LEU A 142 -6.37 -13.18 -6.13
N LYS A 143 -6.88 -14.16 -5.37
CA LYS A 143 -7.31 -15.46 -5.93
C LYS A 143 -8.46 -15.32 -6.92
N ALA A 144 -9.43 -14.45 -6.66
CA ALA A 144 -10.54 -14.22 -7.57
C ALA A 144 -10.09 -13.59 -8.90
N THR A 145 -9.09 -12.70 -8.85
CA THR A 145 -8.59 -11.98 -10.04
C THR A 145 -7.62 -12.83 -10.85
N PHE A 146 -6.66 -13.47 -10.18
CA PHE A 146 -5.55 -14.17 -10.83
C PHE A 146 -5.75 -15.68 -10.90
N GLY A 147 -6.86 -16.20 -10.38
CA GLY A 147 -7.20 -17.64 -10.35
C GLY A 147 -7.16 -18.33 -11.72
N GLN A 148 -7.35 -17.57 -12.80
CA GLN A 148 -7.27 -18.04 -14.18
C GLN A 148 -6.31 -17.16 -15.01
N PRO A 149 -5.73 -17.70 -16.10
CA PRO A 149 -4.94 -16.90 -17.02
C PRO A 149 -5.73 -15.72 -17.61
N LEU A 150 -5.13 -14.52 -17.63
CA LEU A 150 -5.78 -13.30 -18.12
C LEU A 150 -5.41 -12.90 -19.56
N GLY A 151 -4.42 -13.58 -20.16
CA GLY A 151 -3.91 -13.24 -21.49
C GLY A 151 -3.40 -11.79 -21.56
N ASP A 152 -3.79 -11.04 -22.57
CA ASP A 152 -3.31 -9.65 -22.73
C ASP A 152 -3.90 -8.66 -21.69
N ARG A 153 -4.85 -9.08 -20.85
CA ARG A 153 -5.51 -8.24 -19.83
C ARG A 153 -4.78 -8.16 -18.50
N TYR A 154 -3.60 -8.77 -18.36
CA TYR A 154 -2.83 -8.69 -17.11
C TYR A 154 -2.48 -7.26 -16.71
N ARG A 155 -2.12 -6.41 -17.68
CA ARG A 155 -1.74 -5.02 -17.41
C ARG A 155 -2.88 -4.21 -16.80
N ASP A 156 -4.12 -4.50 -17.17
CA ASP A 156 -5.31 -3.83 -16.62
C ASP A 156 -5.51 -4.11 -15.12
N GLN A 157 -4.94 -5.23 -14.62
CA GLN A 157 -5.04 -5.61 -13.21
C GLN A 157 -3.86 -5.13 -12.36
N LEU A 158 -2.87 -4.45 -12.93
CA LEU A 158 -1.72 -3.92 -12.17
C LEU A 158 -2.14 -3.02 -10.99
N PRO A 159 -3.12 -2.09 -11.12
CA PRO A 159 -3.54 -1.28 -9.99
C PRO A 159 -4.09 -2.12 -8.83
N ARG A 160 -4.86 -3.17 -9.15
CA ARG A 160 -5.43 -4.08 -8.14
C ARG A 160 -4.35 -4.92 -7.47
N LEU A 161 -3.47 -5.53 -8.26
CA LEU A 161 -2.35 -6.34 -7.75
C LEU A 161 -1.44 -5.52 -6.83
N THR A 162 -1.06 -4.31 -7.25
CA THR A 162 -0.21 -3.42 -6.47
C THR A 162 -0.88 -3.05 -5.15
N ARG A 163 -2.16 -2.67 -5.17
CA ARG A 163 -2.93 -2.38 -3.96
C ARG A 163 -2.96 -3.55 -2.99
N ASP A 164 -3.20 -4.77 -3.48
CA ASP A 164 -3.33 -5.93 -2.60
C ASP A 164 -1.97 -6.35 -2.02
N ILE A 165 -0.88 -6.25 -2.78
CA ILE A 165 0.49 -6.44 -2.28
C ILE A 165 0.80 -5.42 -1.17
N ASP A 166 0.52 -4.13 -1.43
CA ASP A 166 0.78 -3.04 -0.48
C ASP A 166 -0.04 -3.21 0.81
N SER A 167 -1.33 -3.54 0.69
CA SER A 167 -2.16 -3.83 1.86
C SER A 167 -1.60 -5.00 2.67
N ILE A 168 -1.15 -6.08 2.04
CA ILE A 168 -0.57 -7.21 2.76
C ILE A 168 0.74 -6.82 3.46
N LEU A 169 1.59 -6.00 2.82
CA LEU A 169 2.81 -5.44 3.44
C LEU A 169 2.54 -4.60 4.70
N LEU A 170 1.40 -3.92 4.74
CA LEU A 170 0.96 -3.13 5.90
C LEU A 170 0.36 -3.99 7.02
N LEU A 171 -0.14 -5.19 6.71
CA LEU A 171 -0.87 -6.04 7.65
C LEU A 171 -0.04 -7.20 8.22
N ALA A 172 0.98 -7.67 7.49
CA ALA A 172 1.69 -8.90 7.80
C ALA A 172 2.72 -8.80 8.96
N GLY A 173 2.82 -7.63 9.61
CA GLY A 173 3.84 -7.31 10.61
C GLY A 173 3.92 -8.19 11.86
N TYR A 174 2.88 -8.97 12.13
CA TYR A 174 2.80 -9.87 13.29
C TYR A 174 3.29 -11.30 13.02
N TYR A 175 3.66 -11.61 11.78
CA TYR A 175 4.06 -12.95 11.35
C TYR A 175 5.56 -13.05 11.13
N ASP A 176 6.05 -14.29 11.03
CA ASP A 176 7.45 -14.54 10.71
C ASP A 176 7.85 -13.87 9.39
N ALA A 177 8.92 -13.10 9.42
CA ALA A 177 9.30 -12.26 8.30
C ALA A 177 9.68 -13.10 7.07
N ASN A 178 10.30 -14.27 7.26
CA ASN A 178 10.70 -15.14 6.14
C ASN A 178 9.47 -15.76 5.48
N ALA A 179 8.51 -16.24 6.27
CA ALA A 179 7.25 -16.77 5.75
C ALA A 179 6.45 -15.70 4.98
N VAL A 180 6.41 -14.47 5.49
CA VAL A 180 5.74 -13.36 4.81
C VAL A 180 6.44 -12.99 3.50
N GLN A 181 7.77 -12.88 3.51
CA GLN A 181 8.53 -12.54 2.31
C GLN A 181 8.39 -13.62 1.25
N ALA A 182 8.55 -14.90 1.60
CA ALA A 182 8.37 -16.01 0.66
C ALA A 182 6.96 -16.00 0.02
N TRP A 183 5.93 -15.68 0.80
CA TRP A 183 4.57 -15.57 0.28
C TRP A 183 4.36 -14.37 -0.66
N LEU A 184 4.94 -13.22 -0.31
CA LEU A 184 4.84 -11.98 -1.09
C LEU A 184 5.69 -12.01 -2.36
N GLU A 185 6.83 -12.71 -2.35
CA GLU A 185 7.77 -12.79 -3.46
C GLU A 185 7.09 -13.29 -4.74
N ASN A 186 6.21 -14.29 -4.65
CA ASN A 186 5.44 -14.78 -5.79
C ASN A 186 4.53 -13.70 -6.40
N TRP A 187 3.84 -12.90 -5.57
CA TRP A 187 2.98 -11.82 -6.05
C TRP A 187 3.79 -10.63 -6.60
N GLN A 188 4.94 -10.34 -5.99
CA GLN A 188 5.86 -9.30 -6.45
C GLN A 188 6.54 -9.69 -7.78
N GLY A 189 6.91 -10.96 -7.92
CA GLY A 189 7.40 -11.56 -9.16
C GLY A 189 6.36 -11.47 -10.26
N LEU A 190 5.09 -11.81 -9.96
CA LEU A 190 3.98 -11.63 -10.90
C LEU A 190 3.85 -10.16 -11.33
N ARG A 191 3.85 -9.22 -10.38
CA ARG A 191 3.78 -7.78 -10.67
C ARG A 191 4.92 -7.35 -11.59
N HIS A 192 6.16 -7.75 -11.28
CA HIS A 192 7.33 -7.43 -12.07
C HIS A 192 7.22 -7.98 -13.50
N ALA A 193 6.86 -9.26 -13.64
CA ALA A 193 6.69 -9.92 -14.94
C ALA A 193 5.62 -9.25 -15.81
N ILE A 194 4.50 -8.78 -15.22
CA ILE A 194 3.45 -8.05 -15.96
C ILE A 194 3.98 -6.69 -16.44
N VAL A 195 4.70 -5.96 -15.61
CA VAL A 195 5.29 -4.65 -15.96
C VAL A 195 6.30 -4.81 -17.10
N THR A 196 7.19 -5.80 -17.01
CA THR A 196 8.26 -6.04 -18.00
C THR A 196 7.80 -6.84 -19.22
N GLY A 197 6.58 -7.38 -19.23
CA GLY A 197 6.01 -8.11 -20.37
C GLY A 197 6.53 -9.53 -20.53
N GLN A 198 7.06 -10.15 -19.47
CA GLN A 198 7.64 -11.48 -19.48
C GLN A 198 6.55 -12.56 -19.40
N ARG A 199 5.93 -12.91 -20.54
CA ARG A 199 4.76 -13.82 -20.61
C ARG A 199 4.94 -15.17 -19.91
N ILE A 200 6.13 -15.77 -20.00
CA ILE A 200 6.45 -17.06 -19.35
C ILE A 200 6.46 -16.89 -17.84
N GLU A 201 7.16 -15.86 -17.35
CA GLU A 201 7.25 -15.56 -15.91
C GLU A 201 5.91 -15.16 -15.30
N VAL A 202 5.04 -14.48 -16.06
CA VAL A 202 3.68 -14.16 -15.61
C VAL A 202 2.91 -15.42 -15.24
N GLU A 203 2.91 -16.45 -16.10
CA GLU A 203 2.20 -17.69 -15.80
C GLU A 203 2.90 -18.51 -14.70
N HIS A 204 4.24 -18.48 -14.66
CA HIS A 204 5.00 -19.12 -13.59
C HIS A 204 4.62 -18.55 -12.21
N PHE A 205 4.83 -17.24 -12.00
CA PHE A 205 4.52 -16.59 -10.72
C PHE A 205 3.04 -16.63 -10.38
N ARG A 206 2.14 -16.54 -11.37
CA ARG A 206 0.69 -16.69 -11.12
C ARG A 206 0.37 -18.06 -10.52
N ASN A 207 0.91 -19.14 -11.10
CA ASN A 207 0.68 -20.48 -10.58
C ASN A 207 1.22 -20.62 -9.15
N GLU A 208 2.48 -20.26 -8.92
CA GLU A 208 3.10 -20.31 -7.58
C GLU A 208 2.28 -19.51 -6.54
N ALA A 209 1.85 -18.30 -6.90
CA ALA A 209 1.12 -17.39 -6.03
C ALA A 209 -0.29 -17.91 -5.63
N ILE A 210 -0.94 -18.73 -6.45
CA ILE A 210 -2.29 -19.25 -6.19
C ILE A 210 -2.24 -20.50 -5.31
N PHE A 211 -1.21 -21.33 -5.48
CA PHE A 211 -1.05 -22.60 -4.77
C PHE A 211 -0.39 -22.47 -3.39
N GLN A 212 0.31 -21.37 -3.13
CA GLN A 212 0.89 -21.13 -1.80
C GLN A 212 -0.15 -21.02 -0.67
N GLU A 213 0.18 -21.58 0.49
CA GLU A 213 -0.66 -21.53 1.67
C GLU A 213 -0.61 -20.16 2.39
N PRO A 214 -1.70 -19.73 3.04
CA PRO A 214 -1.68 -18.58 3.93
C PRO A 214 -0.74 -18.76 5.13
N PHE A 215 0.08 -17.73 5.40
CA PHE A 215 0.94 -17.66 6.59
C PHE A 215 0.19 -17.15 7.85
N TRP A 216 -1.00 -16.58 7.69
CA TRP A 216 -1.77 -15.97 8.77
C TRP A 216 -2.81 -16.90 9.38
N LEU A 217 -3.40 -16.46 10.50
CA LEU A 217 -4.50 -17.17 11.16
C LEU A 217 -5.80 -16.88 10.41
N HIS A 218 -6.44 -17.92 9.88
CA HIS A 218 -7.71 -17.82 9.18
C HIS A 218 -8.66 -18.92 9.63
N SER A 219 -9.97 -18.73 9.43
CA SER A 219 -11.03 -19.64 9.88
C SER A 219 -10.98 -21.06 9.31
N GLY A 220 -10.07 -21.33 8.36
CA GLY A 220 -9.83 -22.65 7.77
C GLY A 220 -8.71 -23.45 8.45
N LYS A 221 -7.90 -22.82 9.33
CA LYS A 221 -6.95 -23.50 10.20
C LYS A 221 -7.56 -23.59 11.60
N ARG A 222 -8.15 -24.75 11.91
CA ARG A 222 -8.44 -25.19 13.28
C ARG A 222 -7.33 -26.11 13.74
#